data_AF-A0A3E2UDM3-F1
#
_entry.id   AF-A0A3E2UDM3-F1
#
_cell.length_a   1.000
_cell.length_b   1.000
_cell.length_c   1.000
_cell.angle_alpha   90.00
_cell.angle_beta   90.00
_cell.angle_gamma   90.00
#
_symmetry.space_group_name_H-M   'P 1'
#
loop_
_entity.id
_entity.type
_entity.pdbx_description
1 polymer ?
#
loop_
_entity_poly.entity_id
_entity_poly.type
_entity_poly.pdbx_seq_one_letter_code
_entity_poly.pdbx_strand_id
1 'polypeptide(L)'
;MTLIDRNELLKHEVMIITKGNAAFHGVPSSLIETAPVIDFKNLQPVWRNPEADPPKAETEVLVLVDCGKGYCITTAFYEDGTVSQYESLWQWEDVDDYGIYDEEEDLYRLKKGWWEYRHFTPDDALECPIDKPVVGWMPLPEKLKKEGVA
;
A
#
# COMPACT_ATOMS: atom_id res chain seq x y z
N MET A 1 -30.61 14.06 7.43
CA MET A 1 -29.96 12.73 7.36
C MET A 1 -30.73 11.91 6.34
N THR A 2 -30.29 11.90 5.08
CA THR A 2 -30.96 11.15 4.01
C THR A 2 -30.46 9.71 4.07
N LEU A 3 -31.32 8.79 4.50
CA LEU A 3 -31.07 7.36 4.41
C LEU A 3 -31.26 6.97 2.94
N ILE A 4 -30.17 6.68 2.24
CA ILE A 4 -30.23 6.20 0.86
C ILE A 4 -30.77 4.77 0.89
N ASP A 5 -31.80 4.51 0.08
CA ASP A 5 -32.45 3.22 -0.04
C ASP A 5 -31.47 2.17 -0.60
N ARG A 6 -31.45 0.98 0.02
CA ARG A 6 -30.57 -0.13 -0.37
C ARG A 6 -30.73 -0.53 -1.84
N ASN A 7 -31.93 -0.40 -2.41
CA ASN A 7 -32.21 -0.71 -3.80
C ASN A 7 -31.76 0.40 -4.76
N GLU A 8 -31.63 1.66 -4.29
CA GLU A 8 -31.03 2.75 -5.08
C GLU A 8 -29.51 2.61 -5.18
N LEU A 9 -28.86 2.09 -4.13
CA LEU A 9 -27.44 1.74 -4.12
C LEU A 9 -27.09 0.62 -5.11
N LEU A 10 -28.02 -0.32 -5.36
CA LEU A 10 -27.84 -1.43 -6.31
C LEU A 10 -28.01 -1.01 -7.78
N LYS A 11 -28.58 0.17 -8.06
CA LYS A 11 -28.74 0.72 -9.42
C LYS A 11 -27.52 1.46 -9.91
N HIS A 12 -26.70 1.96 -8.99
CA HIS A 12 -25.39 2.50 -9.29
C HIS A 12 -24.45 1.30 -9.29
N GLU A 13 -23.53 1.20 -10.25
CA GLU A 13 -22.57 0.09 -10.40
C GLU A 13 -21.51 0.08 -9.27
N VAL A 14 -21.94 0.26 -8.02
CA VAL A 14 -21.14 0.11 -6.83
C VAL A 14 -21.09 -1.39 -6.53
N MET A 15 -20.10 -2.00 -7.15
CA MET A 15 -19.73 -3.40 -7.08
C MET A 15 -19.39 -3.80 -5.62
N ILE A 16 -20.40 -4.32 -4.91
CA ILE A 16 -20.29 -4.89 -3.57
C ILE A 16 -19.71 -6.31 -3.71
N ILE A 17 -18.41 -6.46 -3.51
CA ILE A 17 -17.71 -7.76 -3.54
C ILE A 17 -17.96 -8.47 -2.20
N THR A 18 -18.92 -9.40 -2.17
CA THR A 18 -19.10 -10.32 -1.04
C THR A 18 -18.17 -11.52 -1.20
N LYS A 19 -17.44 -11.87 -0.14
CA LYS A 19 -16.63 -13.09 -0.11
C LYS A 19 -17.56 -14.30 -0.05
N GLY A 20 -17.73 -14.97 -1.18
CA GLY A 20 -18.47 -16.24 -1.33
C GLY A 20 -19.67 -16.12 -2.28
N ASN A 21 -19.48 -16.60 -3.51
CA ASN A 21 -20.50 -16.86 -4.55
C ASN A 21 -20.89 -15.74 -5.51
N ALA A 22 -19.96 -14.87 -5.92
CA ALA A 22 -20.12 -14.16 -7.19
C ALA A 22 -19.27 -14.87 -8.27
N ALA A 23 -19.93 -15.71 -9.08
CA ALA A 23 -19.37 -16.09 -10.37
C ALA A 23 -19.48 -14.87 -11.29
N PHE A 24 -18.38 -14.13 -11.44
CA PHE A 24 -18.34 -12.97 -12.32
C PHE A 24 -18.38 -13.45 -13.78
N HIS A 25 -19.53 -13.34 -14.43
CA HIS A 25 -19.56 -13.36 -15.88
C HIS A 25 -19.19 -11.95 -16.38
N GLY A 26 -18.00 -11.82 -16.97
CA GLY A 26 -17.62 -10.61 -17.71
C GLY A 26 -16.83 -9.54 -16.96
N VAL A 27 -16.43 -9.77 -15.71
CA VAL A 27 -15.45 -8.89 -15.02
C VAL A 27 -14.04 -9.43 -15.25
N PRO A 28 -13.13 -8.65 -15.86
CA PRO A 28 -11.72 -9.03 -15.98
C PRO A 28 -11.10 -9.35 -14.62
N SER A 29 -10.34 -10.46 -14.52
CA SER A 29 -9.63 -10.85 -13.30
C SER A 29 -8.74 -9.73 -12.75
N SER A 30 -8.19 -8.90 -13.63
CA SER A 30 -7.37 -7.74 -13.27
C SER A 30 -8.09 -6.68 -12.43
N LEU A 31 -9.42 -6.55 -12.54
CA LEU A 31 -10.21 -5.63 -11.69
C LEU A 31 -10.53 -6.24 -10.33
N ILE A 32 -10.64 -7.56 -10.25
CA ILE A 32 -10.92 -8.28 -9.00
C ILE A 32 -9.68 -8.25 -8.10
N GLU A 33 -8.48 -8.35 -8.68
CA GLU A 33 -7.21 -8.35 -7.95
C GLU A 33 -6.86 -6.99 -7.32
N THR A 34 -7.36 -5.89 -7.89
CA THR A 34 -7.04 -4.52 -7.47
C THR A 34 -8.13 -3.85 -6.63
N ALA A 35 -9.34 -4.42 -6.57
CA ALA A 35 -10.46 -3.79 -5.86
C ALA A 35 -10.25 -3.77 -4.32
N PRO A 36 -10.49 -2.63 -3.65
CA PRO A 36 -10.46 -2.57 -2.19
C PRO A 36 -11.59 -3.42 -1.61
N VAL A 37 -11.23 -4.36 -0.74
CA VAL A 37 -12.20 -5.23 -0.06
C VAL A 37 -12.75 -4.48 1.15
N ILE A 38 -14.08 -4.39 1.25
CA ILE A 38 -14.80 -3.77 2.36
C ILE A 38 -15.39 -4.86 3.25
N ASP A 39 -15.16 -4.78 4.57
CA ASP A 39 -15.91 -5.61 5.52
C ASP A 39 -17.31 -5.02 5.72
N PHE A 40 -18.34 -5.61 5.11
CA PHE A 40 -19.72 -5.11 5.21
C PHE A 40 -20.31 -5.12 6.63
N LYS A 41 -19.76 -5.89 7.58
CA LYS A 41 -20.23 -5.86 8.96
C LYS A 41 -19.75 -4.60 9.70
N ASN A 42 -18.59 -4.06 9.30
CA ASN A 42 -17.93 -2.96 9.99
C ASN A 42 -17.70 -1.72 9.11
N LEU A 43 -18.00 -1.80 7.81
CA LEU A 43 -17.74 -0.78 6.77
C LEU A 43 -16.28 -0.29 6.73
N GLN A 44 -15.32 -1.07 7.23
CA GLN A 44 -13.91 -0.70 7.26
C GLN A 44 -13.13 -1.32 6.10
N PRO A 45 -12.05 -0.63 5.63
CA PRO A 45 -11.09 -1.23 4.71
C PRO A 45 -10.49 -2.51 5.28
N VAL A 46 -10.35 -3.54 4.46
CA VAL A 46 -9.62 -4.76 4.84
C VAL A 46 -8.14 -4.53 4.58
N TRP A 47 -7.40 -4.29 5.66
CA TRP A 47 -5.94 -4.21 5.64
C TRP A 47 -5.32 -5.59 5.40
N ARG A 48 -4.37 -5.68 4.46
CA ARG A 48 -3.58 -6.89 4.20
C ARG A 48 -2.48 -7.02 5.24
N ASN A 49 -2.22 -8.24 5.72
CA ASN A 49 -1.13 -8.49 6.67
C ASN A 49 0.21 -8.45 5.91
N PRO A 50 1.12 -7.51 6.21
CA PRO A 50 2.38 -7.36 5.49
C PRO A 50 3.34 -8.54 5.67
N GLU A 51 3.23 -9.33 6.73
CA GLU A 51 4.08 -10.53 6.91
C GLU A 51 3.64 -11.70 6.02
N ALA A 52 2.33 -11.84 5.81
CA ALA A 52 1.75 -12.95 5.07
C ALA A 52 1.57 -12.66 3.57
N ASP A 53 1.27 -11.40 3.24
CA ASP A 53 0.99 -10.91 1.89
C ASP A 53 1.59 -9.51 1.76
N PRO A 54 2.93 -9.34 1.72
CA PRO A 54 3.55 -8.03 1.55
C PRO A 54 3.21 -7.43 0.17
N PRO A 55 3.22 -6.10 0.02
CA PRO A 55 3.15 -5.51 -1.32
C PRO A 55 4.42 -5.86 -2.12
N LYS A 56 4.37 -5.63 -3.42
CA LYS A 56 5.56 -5.71 -4.27
C LYS A 56 6.59 -4.66 -3.81
N ALA A 57 7.88 -5.03 -3.83
CA ALA A 57 8.97 -4.11 -3.53
C ALA A 57 8.88 -2.82 -4.35
N GLU A 58 9.33 -1.70 -3.78
CA GLU A 58 9.32 -0.37 -4.40
C GLU A 58 7.93 0.16 -4.80
N THR A 59 6.85 -0.49 -4.38
CA THR A 59 5.47 -0.05 -4.66
C THR A 59 4.94 0.79 -3.50
N GLU A 60 4.57 2.03 -3.80
CA GLU A 60 3.93 2.88 -2.81
C GLU A 60 2.50 2.39 -2.47
N VAL A 61 2.23 2.26 -1.18
CA VAL A 61 0.96 1.78 -0.63
C VAL A 61 0.55 2.63 0.58
N LEU A 62 -0.73 2.52 1.00
CA LEU A 62 -1.13 2.98 2.32
C LEU A 62 -0.73 1.93 3.36
N VAL A 63 -0.23 2.38 4.51
CA VAL A 63 0.16 1.54 5.63
C VAL A 63 -0.59 1.92 6.90
N LEU A 64 -0.95 0.91 7.69
CA LEU A 64 -1.49 1.02 9.03
C LEU A 64 -0.36 0.69 10.03
N VAL A 65 0.03 1.69 10.81
CA VAL A 65 1.17 1.61 11.73
C VAL A 65 0.66 1.61 13.16
N ASP A 66 1.11 0.67 13.98
CA ASP A 66 0.86 0.68 15.42
C ASP A 66 1.76 1.71 16.11
N CYS A 67 1.18 2.85 16.49
CA CYS A 67 1.88 3.94 17.15
C CYS A 67 1.92 3.78 18.69
N GLY A 68 1.50 2.63 19.23
CA GLY A 68 1.48 2.31 20.67
C GLY A 68 0.38 3.02 21.48
N LYS A 69 -0.21 4.09 20.94
CA LYS A 69 -1.37 4.81 21.51
C LYS A 69 -2.63 4.73 20.63
N GLY A 70 -2.56 3.90 19.58
CA GLY A 70 -3.53 3.82 18.50
C GLY A 70 -2.82 3.63 17.16
N TYR A 71 -3.60 3.63 16.09
CA TYR A 71 -3.08 3.45 14.75
C TYR A 71 -2.87 4.79 14.03
N CYS A 72 -1.77 4.86 13.29
CA CYS A 72 -1.49 5.91 12.32
C CYS A 72 -1.67 5.34 10.90
N ILE A 73 -2.17 6.15 9.97
CA ILE A 73 -2.22 5.80 8.55
C ILE A 73 -1.34 6.79 7.80
N THR A 74 -0.46 6.27 6.94
CA THR A 74 0.39 7.06 6.04
C THR A 74 0.63 6.28 4.74
N THR A 75 1.42 6.81 3.81
CA THR A 75 1.95 6.05 2.68
C THR A 75 3.36 5.56 2.97
N ALA A 76 3.76 4.44 2.36
CA ALA A 76 5.13 3.96 2.42
C ALA A 76 5.41 3.00 1.25
N PHE A 77 6.69 2.73 0.99
CA PHE A 77 7.12 1.58 0.19
C PHE A 77 7.76 0.52 1.09
N TYR A 78 7.81 -0.72 0.60
CA TYR A 78 8.33 -1.89 1.29
C TYR A 78 9.50 -2.46 0.52
N GLU A 79 10.53 -2.96 1.21
CA GLU A 79 11.60 -3.75 0.59
C GLU A 79 11.59 -5.20 1.05
N ASP A 80 11.80 -6.10 0.08
CA ASP A 80 11.93 -7.54 0.30
C ASP A 80 13.39 -8.03 0.30
N GLY A 81 14.34 -7.11 0.11
CA GLY A 81 15.76 -7.39 0.04
C GLY A 81 16.28 -7.83 -1.32
N THR A 82 15.51 -7.65 -2.39
CA THR A 82 15.95 -8.00 -3.74
C THR A 82 16.44 -6.82 -4.57
N VAL A 83 15.95 -5.60 -4.29
CA VAL A 83 16.28 -4.41 -5.08
C VAL A 83 17.64 -3.84 -4.66
N SER A 84 18.49 -3.57 -5.66
CA SER A 84 19.80 -2.98 -5.45
C SER A 84 19.76 -1.45 -5.41
N GLN A 85 20.74 -0.84 -4.75
CA GLN A 85 20.86 0.62 -4.60
C GLN A 85 20.78 1.42 -5.91
N TYR A 86 21.16 0.82 -7.05
CA TYR A 86 21.15 1.50 -8.35
C TYR A 86 19.89 1.25 -9.17
N GLU A 87 19.08 0.27 -8.77
CA GLU A 87 17.82 -0.09 -9.43
C GLU A 87 16.60 0.47 -8.70
N SER A 88 16.78 0.93 -7.47
CA SER A 88 15.69 1.50 -6.67
C SER A 88 15.04 2.68 -7.38
N LEU A 89 13.69 2.71 -7.31
CA LEU A 89 12.90 3.86 -7.75
C LEU A 89 12.95 5.00 -6.74
N TRP A 90 13.43 4.71 -5.54
CA TRP A 90 13.47 5.61 -4.39
C TRP A 90 14.95 5.87 -4.12
N GLN A 91 15.38 7.09 -4.42
CA GLN A 91 16.78 7.49 -4.23
C GLN A 91 17.17 7.35 -2.74
N TRP A 92 17.95 6.30 -2.44
CA TRP A 92 18.59 6.03 -1.15
C TRP A 92 19.91 6.80 -1.06
N GLU A 93 20.14 7.51 0.03
CA GLU A 93 21.38 8.23 0.29
C GLU A 93 22.12 7.55 1.46
N ASP A 94 23.45 7.52 1.42
CA ASP A 94 24.29 6.93 2.47
C ASP A 94 23.88 5.47 2.85
N VAL A 95 23.47 4.68 1.86
CA VAL A 95 22.96 3.31 2.06
C VAL A 95 23.97 2.37 2.72
N ASP A 96 25.25 2.71 2.72
CA ASP A 96 26.29 1.99 3.46
C ASP A 96 26.14 2.05 4.98
N ASP A 97 25.42 3.06 5.51
CA ASP A 97 25.16 3.19 6.95
C ASP A 97 24.08 2.25 7.48
N TYR A 98 23.15 1.77 6.62
CA TYR A 98 21.95 1.03 7.05
C TYR A 98 21.55 -0.14 6.15
N GLY A 99 22.07 -0.21 4.93
CA GLY A 99 21.87 -1.30 4.00
C GLY A 99 22.68 -2.55 4.37
N ILE A 100 22.37 -3.63 3.68
CA ILE A 100 23.11 -4.89 3.73
C ILE A 100 24.00 -4.94 2.49
N TYR A 101 25.31 -5.01 2.71
CA TYR A 101 26.29 -5.18 1.64
C TYR A 101 26.27 -6.62 1.12
N ASP A 102 26.21 -6.77 -0.20
CA ASP A 102 26.34 -8.02 -0.93
C ASP A 102 27.74 -8.09 -1.55
N GLU A 103 28.60 -8.96 -1.00
CA GLU A 103 29.99 -9.13 -1.46
C GLU A 103 30.09 -9.74 -2.87
N GLU A 104 29.08 -10.50 -3.31
CA GLU A 104 29.10 -11.16 -4.63
C GLU A 104 28.81 -10.17 -5.75
N GLU A 105 27.82 -9.31 -5.53
CA GLU A 105 27.38 -8.30 -6.51
C GLU A 105 28.06 -6.94 -6.31
N ASP A 106 28.80 -6.72 -5.21
CA ASP A 106 29.43 -5.45 -4.83
C ASP A 106 28.42 -4.28 -4.71
N LEU A 107 27.26 -4.55 -4.09
CA LEU A 107 26.13 -3.63 -4.01
C LEU A 107 25.45 -3.67 -2.64
N TYR A 108 24.80 -2.58 -2.25
CA TYR A 108 23.91 -2.55 -1.09
C TYR A 108 22.45 -2.84 -1.46
N ARG A 109 21.74 -3.47 -0.53
CA ARG A 109 20.28 -3.69 -0.56
C ARG A 109 19.68 -3.35 0.80
N LEU A 110 18.44 -2.88 0.81
CA LEU A 110 17.71 -2.74 2.07
C LEU A 110 17.24 -4.10 2.57
N LYS A 111 17.14 -4.27 3.89
CA LYS A 111 16.71 -5.55 4.46
C LYS A 111 15.25 -5.84 4.12
N LYS A 112 14.92 -7.13 3.97
CA LYS A 112 13.53 -7.58 3.96
C LYS A 112 12.78 -7.06 5.18
N GLY A 113 11.61 -6.44 4.98
CA GLY A 113 10.85 -5.84 6.08
C GLY A 113 11.10 -4.35 6.28
N TRP A 114 11.95 -3.72 5.46
CA TRP A 114 12.11 -2.27 5.48
C TRP A 114 10.84 -1.59 4.97
N TRP A 115 10.46 -0.51 5.65
CA TRP A 115 9.35 0.37 5.26
C TRP A 115 9.81 1.80 5.37
N GLU A 116 9.47 2.65 4.39
CA GLU A 116 9.90 4.04 4.37
C GLU A 116 8.81 4.97 3.82
N TYR A 117 8.68 6.14 4.44
CA TYR A 117 7.68 7.17 4.14
C TYR A 117 8.35 8.49 3.78
N ARG A 118 8.02 9.12 2.65
CA ARG A 118 8.76 10.29 2.14
C ARG A 118 7.95 11.58 1.89
N HIS A 119 6.62 11.52 1.89
CA HIS A 119 5.83 12.61 1.26
C HIS A 119 5.66 13.90 2.08
N PHE A 120 5.99 13.90 3.38
CA PHE A 120 5.92 15.12 4.19
C PHE A 120 7.08 15.22 5.18
N THR A 121 8.28 14.90 4.70
CA THR A 121 9.53 15.12 5.41
C THR A 121 10.23 16.36 4.83
N PRO A 122 11.00 17.11 5.64
CA PRO A 122 11.84 18.18 5.12
C PRO A 122 12.72 17.72 3.95
N ASP A 123 13.11 18.62 3.05
CA ASP A 123 13.94 18.27 1.88
C ASP A 123 15.30 17.66 2.27
N ASP A 124 15.78 17.91 3.49
CA ASP A 124 17.02 17.36 4.06
C ASP A 124 16.81 16.06 4.87
N ALA A 125 15.58 15.59 5.01
CA ALA A 125 15.27 14.29 5.60
C ALA A 125 15.30 13.22 4.50
N LEU A 126 16.50 12.70 4.28
CA LEU A 126 16.81 11.73 3.23
C LEU A 126 16.20 10.36 3.54
N GLU A 127 16.39 9.90 4.79
CA GLU A 127 15.98 8.56 5.23
C GLU A 127 14.87 8.61 6.27
N CYS A 128 13.74 8.00 5.95
CA CYS A 128 12.53 8.06 6.78
C CYS A 128 11.94 6.68 7.06
N PRO A 129 12.72 5.75 7.65
CA PRO A 129 12.25 4.42 7.96
C PRO A 129 11.11 4.48 8.99
N ILE A 130 10.08 3.66 8.77
CA ILE A 130 9.03 3.45 9.75
C ILE A 130 9.58 2.54 10.85
N ASP A 131 9.93 3.15 11.98
CA ASP A 131 10.52 2.49 13.15
C ASP A 131 9.48 1.73 14.03
N LYS A 132 8.25 1.58 13.55
CA LYS A 132 7.12 0.97 14.27
C LYS A 132 6.53 -0.21 13.50
N PRO A 133 5.81 -1.11 14.18
CA PRO A 133 5.15 -2.22 13.50
C PRO A 133 4.14 -1.70 12.47
N VAL A 134 4.41 -1.99 11.20
CA VAL A 134 3.40 -1.93 10.14
C VAL A 134 2.53 -3.17 10.28
N VAL A 135 1.27 -2.99 10.65
CA VAL A 135 0.33 -4.08 10.94
C VAL A 135 -0.68 -4.31 9.81
N GLY A 136 -0.67 -3.45 8.80
CA GLY A 136 -1.58 -3.53 7.67
C GLY A 136 -1.12 -2.70 6.49
N TRP A 137 -1.51 -3.09 5.27
CA TRP A 137 -1.36 -2.24 4.09
C TRP A 137 -2.53 -2.39 3.12
N MET A 138 -2.67 -1.43 2.21
CA MET A 138 -3.59 -1.49 1.06
C MET A 138 -3.01 -0.68 -0.12
N PRO A 139 -3.35 -1.02 -1.39
CA PRO A 139 -2.94 -0.19 -2.52
C PRO A 139 -3.43 1.25 -2.37
N LEU A 140 -2.69 2.21 -2.94
CA LEU A 140 -3.16 3.59 -3.03
C LEU A 140 -4.50 3.67 -3.78
N PRO A 141 -5.39 4.60 -3.41
CA PRO A 141 -6.58 4.88 -4.20
C PRO A 141 -6.20 5.26 -5.63
N GLU A 142 -7.06 4.94 -6.60
CA GLU A 142 -6.87 5.40 -7.97
C GLU A 142 -6.80 6.94 -7.99
N LYS A 143 -5.84 7.48 -8.76
CA LYS A 143 -5.76 8.93 -8.98
C LYS A 143 -7.10 9.39 -9.54
N LEU A 144 -7.68 10.42 -8.91
CA LEU A 144 -8.87 11.06 -9.44
C LEU A 144 -8.58 11.49 -10.88
N LYS A 145 -9.36 10.96 -11.84
CA LYS A 145 -9.30 11.44 -13.22
C LYS A 145 -9.64 12.93 -13.15
N LYS A 146 -8.70 13.80 -13.50
CA LYS A 146 -9.03 15.20 -13.77
C LYS A 146 -10.01 15.16 -14.94
N GLU A 147 -11.29 15.38 -14.69
CA GLU A 147 -12.20 15.73 -15.77
C GLU A 147 -11.61 17.00 -16.41
N GLY A 148 -11.31 16.91 -17.70
CA GLY A 148 -10.66 17.98 -18.44
C GLY A 148 -11.51 19.25 -18.34
N VAL A 149 -10.96 20.29 -17.73
CA VAL A 149 -11.37 21.65 -18.05
C VAL A 149 -10.68 21.98 -19.37
N ALA A 150 -11.42 21.77 -20.46
CA ALA A 150 -11.15 22.37 -21.76
C ALA A 150 -11.91 23.70 -21.88
#